data_AF-A0A496UKI7-F1
#
_entry.id   AF-A0A496UKI7-F1
#
_cell.length_a   1.000
_cell.length_b   1.000
_cell.length_c   1.000
_cell.angle_alpha   90.00
_cell.angle_beta   90.00
_cell.angle_gamma   90.00
#
_symmetry.space_group_name_H-M   'P 1'
#
loop_
_entity.id
_entity.type
_entity.pdbx_description
1 polymer ?
#
loop_
_entity_poly.entity_id
_entity_poly.type
_entity_poly.pdbx_seq_one_letter_code
_entity_poly.pdbx_strand_id
1 'polypeptide(L)'
;MSSENTSLFSGRVTAGRTTFFIDLRQAVNDRFYISITESRRISDSGFDQNRIFLFEENLEEIGSMIAKASEDLKLAVDKRGELPQDGSSGKYERSGKTWTEEEEDILRDEFSKGTERDEIALLLKRSTYAITLRLEKMELIEAPKEEKAAVS
;
A
#
# COMPACT_ATOMS: atom_id res chain seq x y z
N MET A 1 3.62 7.09 41.24
CA MET A 1 3.66 8.33 40.45
C MET A 1 3.81 7.92 39.00
N SER A 2 2.80 8.18 38.19
CA SER A 2 2.78 7.84 36.77
C SER A 2 3.86 8.67 36.09
N SER A 3 4.96 8.04 35.67
CA SER A 3 6.00 8.72 34.89
C SER A 3 5.38 9.13 33.57
N GLU A 4 4.98 10.40 33.46
CA GLU A 4 4.60 10.99 32.18
C GLU A 4 5.81 10.88 31.26
N ASN A 5 5.79 9.93 30.32
CA ASN A 5 6.62 10.02 29.13
C ASN A 5 6.16 11.29 28.41
N THR A 6 6.88 12.39 28.62
CA THR A 6 6.56 13.67 27.98
C THR A 6 6.73 13.48 26.48
N SER A 7 5.63 13.65 25.74
CA SER A 7 5.65 13.70 24.28
C SER A 7 6.16 15.07 23.85
N LEU A 8 7.26 15.10 23.12
CA LEU A 8 7.90 16.30 22.61
C LEU A 8 7.38 16.66 21.21
N PHE A 9 6.93 15.65 20.46
CA PHE A 9 6.26 15.80 19.17
C PHE A 9 5.27 14.66 18.99
N SER A 10 4.14 14.94 18.34
CA SER A 10 3.18 13.93 17.90
C SER A 10 2.59 14.32 16.55
N GLY A 11 2.71 13.41 15.59
CA GLY A 11 2.10 13.52 14.27
C GLY A 11 1.23 12.30 13.99
N ARG A 12 0.13 12.49 13.24
CA ARG A 12 -0.74 11.39 12.81
C ARG A 12 -1.23 11.55 11.38
N VAL A 13 -1.40 10.43 10.69
CA VAL A 13 -2.02 10.35 9.37
C VAL A 13 -3.00 9.19 9.36
N THR A 14 -4.24 9.44 8.94
CA THR A 14 -5.27 8.39 8.78
C THR A 14 -5.47 8.10 7.30
N ALA A 15 -5.35 6.82 6.93
CA ALA A 15 -5.58 6.31 5.58
C ALA A 15 -6.60 5.15 5.67
N GLY A 16 -7.87 5.44 5.34
CA GLY A 16 -8.95 4.48 5.44
C GLY A 16 -9.15 3.96 6.87
N ARG A 17 -8.92 2.66 7.08
CA ARG A 17 -9.06 1.98 8.39
C ARG A 17 -7.79 2.01 9.24
N THR A 18 -6.70 2.55 8.72
CA THR A 18 -5.40 2.56 9.39
C THR A 18 -5.03 3.99 9.78
N THR A 19 -4.52 4.17 11.00
CA THR A 19 -3.92 5.43 11.43
C THR A 19 -2.48 5.18 11.83
N PHE A 20 -1.58 5.97 11.27
CA PHE A 20 -0.16 6.00 11.64
C PHE A 20 0.06 7.13 12.64
N PHE A 21 0.83 6.85 13.69
CA PHE A 21 1.28 7.82 14.69
C PHE A 21 2.79 7.83 14.71
N ILE A 22 3.39 9.02 14.73
CA ILE A 22 4.83 9.21 14.92
C ILE A 22 4.99 10.17 16.10
N ASP A 23 5.54 9.66 17.20
CA ASP A 23 5.76 10.44 18.41
C ASP A 23 7.25 10.50 18.76
N LEU A 24 7.75 11.66 19.18
CA LEU A 24 9.04 11.81 19.84
C LEU A 24 8.81 11.91 21.35
N ARG A 25 9.48 11.07 22.13
CA ARG A 25 9.27 10.98 23.59
C ARG A 25 10.62 10.90 24.31
N GLN A 26 10.61 11.32 25.58
CA GLN A 26 11.71 11.13 26.51
C GLN A 26 11.36 10.03 27.51
N ALA A 27 12.23 9.02 27.62
CA ALA A 27 12.12 7.95 28.59
C ALA A 27 12.55 8.43 29.99
N VAL A 28 12.27 7.62 31.02
CA VAL A 28 12.59 7.94 32.42
C VAL A 28 14.10 8.06 32.69
N ASN A 29 14.92 7.43 31.85
CA ASN A 29 16.39 7.50 31.92
C ASN A 29 16.98 8.65 31.07
N ASP A 30 16.18 9.66 30.74
CA ASP A 30 16.53 10.82 29.93
C ASP A 30 16.93 10.54 28.48
N ARG A 31 16.78 9.29 28.00
CA ARG A 31 17.00 8.94 26.59
C ARG A 31 15.80 9.32 25.74
N PHE A 32 16.06 9.77 24.53
CA PHE A 32 15.00 10.10 23.56
C PHE A 32 14.75 8.94 22.61
N TYR A 33 13.50 8.79 22.19
CA TYR A 33 13.12 7.79 21.19
C TYR A 33 11.93 8.27 20.35
N ILE A 34 11.87 7.77 19.12
CA ILE A 34 10.69 7.91 18.27
C ILE A 34 9.88 6.62 18.37
N SER A 35 8.56 6.73 18.55
CA SER A 35 7.64 5.60 18.38
C SER A 35 6.81 5.79 17.13
N ILE A 36 6.82 4.78 16.25
CA ILE A 36 5.97 4.70 15.06
C ILE A 36 4.91 3.64 15.35
N THR A 37 3.63 4.00 15.29
CA THR A 37 2.52 3.08 15.53
C THR A 37 1.60 3.02 14.32
N GLU A 38 1.43 1.84 13.72
CA GLU A 38 0.32 1.53 12.83
C GLU A 38 -0.85 1.01 13.68
N SER A 39 -2.00 1.66 13.62
CA SER A 39 -3.23 1.23 14.29
C SER A 39 -4.32 0.97 13.26
N ARG A 40 -4.65 -0.30 13.03
CA ARG A 40 -5.66 -0.75 12.09
C ARG A 40 -6.97 -1.07 12.79
N ARG A 41 -8.06 -0.42 12.40
CA ARG A 41 -9.40 -0.74 12.92
C ARG A 41 -9.86 -2.08 12.36
N ILE A 42 -10.10 -3.06 13.23
CA ILE A 42 -10.58 -4.40 12.88
C ILE A 42 -12.09 -4.56 13.13
N SER A 43 -12.65 -3.86 14.11
CA SER A 43 -14.10 -3.81 14.39
C SER A 43 -14.52 -2.43 14.91
N ASP A 44 -15.77 -2.28 15.35
CA ASP A 44 -16.26 -0.99 15.85
C ASP A 44 -15.48 -0.49 17.07
N SER A 45 -15.00 -1.40 17.91
CA SER A 45 -14.19 -1.12 19.11
C SER A 45 -12.80 -1.76 19.09
N GLY A 46 -12.51 -2.65 18.14
CA GLY A 46 -11.25 -3.39 18.06
C GLY A 46 -10.23 -2.72 17.15
N PHE A 47 -8.99 -2.61 17.66
CA PHE A 47 -7.84 -2.14 16.90
C PHE A 47 -6.70 -3.16 17.01
N ASP A 48 -6.05 -3.42 15.88
CA ASP A 48 -4.79 -4.13 15.80
C ASP A 48 -3.66 -3.09 15.70
N GLN A 49 -2.64 -3.21 16.54
CA GLN A 49 -1.57 -2.22 16.65
C GLN A 49 -0.21 -2.86 16.46
N ASN A 50 0.55 -2.32 15.51
CA ASN A 50 1.97 -2.60 15.34
C ASN A 50 2.76 -1.36 15.75
N ARG A 51 3.73 -1.51 16.65
CA ARG A 51 4.53 -0.40 17.18
C ARG A 51 6.02 -0.73 17.10
N ILE A 52 6.77 0.24 16.57
CA ILE A 52 8.23 0.19 16.46
C ILE A 52 8.79 1.37 17.26
N PHE A 53 9.92 1.13 17.94
CA PHE A 53 10.68 2.15 18.66
C PHE A 53 12.03 2.33 17.99
N LEU A 54 12.41 3.58 17.73
CA LEU A 54 13.70 3.99 17.21
C LEU A 54 14.41 4.79 18.29
N PHE A 55 15.57 4.30 18.72
CA PHE A 55 16.37 4.98 19.74
C PHE A 55 17.42 5.89 19.07
N GLU A 56 17.85 6.90 19.81
CA GLU A 56 18.78 7.95 19.36
C GLU A 56 20.06 7.42 18.70
N GLU A 57 20.60 6.27 19.15
CA GLU A 57 21.84 5.67 18.65
C GLU A 57 21.78 5.21 17.19
N ASN A 58 20.58 4.93 16.67
CA ASN A 58 20.39 4.46 15.30
C ASN A 58 19.63 5.48 14.43
N LEU A 59 19.32 6.65 14.98
CA LEU A 59 18.43 7.61 14.33
C LEU A 59 19.03 8.18 13.05
N GLU A 60 20.33 8.43 13.01
CA GLU A 60 21.00 8.99 11.83
C GLU A 60 20.95 8.03 10.63
N GLU A 61 21.30 6.75 10.85
CA GLU A 61 21.30 5.73 9.81
C GLU A 61 19.87 5.45 9.30
N ILE A 62 18.93 5.22 10.22
CA ILE A 62 17.53 4.93 9.88
C ILE A 62 16.87 6.15 9.23
N GLY A 63 17.14 7.36 9.74
CA GLY A 63 16.63 8.61 9.19
C GLY A 63 17.09 8.84 7.76
N SER A 64 18.37 8.61 7.47
CA SER A 64 18.92 8.69 6.11
C SER A 64 18.26 7.69 5.16
N MET A 65 18.08 6.43 5.62
CA MET A 65 17.41 5.39 4.82
C MET A 65 15.95 5.76 4.50
N ILE A 66 15.20 6.26 5.48
CA ILE A 66 13.80 6.69 5.29
C ILE A 66 13.73 7.88 4.32
N ALA A 67 14.62 8.87 4.47
CA ALA A 67 14.67 10.04 3.60
C ALA A 67 14.91 9.63 2.15
N LYS A 68 15.94 8.81 1.90
CA LYS A 68 16.26 8.30 0.56
C LYS A 68 15.09 7.49 -0.04
N ALA A 69 14.52 6.55 0.73
CA ALA A 69 13.37 5.76 0.27
C ALA A 69 12.17 6.66 -0.07
N SER A 70 11.98 7.76 0.66
CA SER A 70 10.90 8.72 0.41
C SER A 70 11.12 9.52 -0.88
N GLU A 71 12.37 9.88 -1.20
CA GLU A 71 12.73 10.53 -2.46
C GLU A 71 12.55 9.57 -3.65
N ASP A 72 13.07 8.35 -3.54
CA ASP A 72 12.93 7.32 -4.57
C ASP A 72 11.45 7.00 -4.84
N LEU A 73 10.62 6.94 -3.80
CA LEU A 73 9.17 6.75 -3.93
C LEU A 73 8.51 7.89 -4.72
N LYS A 74 8.86 9.15 -4.44
CA LYS A 74 8.32 10.30 -5.19
C LYS A 74 8.69 10.20 -6.66
N LEU A 75 9.96 9.93 -6.96
CA LEU A 75 10.43 9.76 -8.34
C LEU A 75 9.74 8.60 -9.05
N ALA A 76 9.53 7.47 -8.36
CA ALA A 76 8.82 6.32 -8.91
C ALA A 76 7.34 6.66 -9.19
N VAL A 77 6.68 7.39 -8.28
CA VAL A 77 5.30 7.87 -8.47
C VAL A 77 5.21 8.83 -9.65
N ASP A 78 6.15 9.78 -9.78
CA ASP A 78 6.17 10.75 -10.88
C ASP A 78 6.40 10.05 -12.23
N LYS A 79 7.33 9.09 -12.29
CA LYS A 79 7.59 8.30 -13.50
C LYS A 79 6.41 7.42 -13.89
N ARG A 80 5.74 6.80 -12.91
CA ARG A 80 4.53 5.99 -13.13
C ARG A 80 3.38 6.86 -13.64
N GLY A 81 3.30 8.11 -13.18
CA GLY A 81 2.18 9.01 -13.44
C GLY A 81 0.98 8.75 -12.53
N GLU A 82 -0.15 9.37 -12.88
CA GLU A 82 -1.41 9.18 -12.16
C GLU A 82 -1.84 7.71 -12.24
N LEU A 83 -2.25 7.15 -11.10
CA LEU A 83 -2.96 5.89 -11.13
C LEU A 83 -4.26 6.10 -11.92
N PRO A 84 -4.70 5.11 -12.72
CA PRO A 84 -6.05 5.13 -13.27
C PRO A 84 -7.01 5.46 -12.13
N GLN A 85 -7.81 6.51 -12.29
CA GLN A 85 -8.79 6.93 -11.29
C GLN A 85 -9.82 5.80 -11.14
N ASP A 86 -9.54 4.87 -10.25
CA ASP A 86 -10.49 3.98 -9.60
C ASP A 86 -11.43 4.87 -8.77
N GLY A 87 -12.35 5.51 -9.48
CA GLY A 87 -13.47 6.19 -8.88
C GLY A 87 -14.40 5.13 -8.32
N SER A 88 -14.40 5.00 -7.00
CA SER A 88 -15.35 4.26 -6.16
C SER A 88 -15.19 2.74 -6.14
N SER A 89 -14.88 2.26 -4.93
CA SER A 89 -15.42 1.02 -4.37
C SER A 89 -16.95 0.98 -4.54
N GLY A 90 -17.43 0.59 -5.74
CA GLY A 90 -18.86 0.58 -6.07
C GLY A 90 -19.21 0.63 -7.56
N LYS A 91 -18.28 1.00 -8.47
CA LYS A 91 -18.60 1.12 -9.90
C LYS A 91 -18.85 -0.22 -10.61
N TYR A 92 -18.16 -1.27 -10.16
CA TYR A 92 -18.20 -2.59 -10.80
C TYR A 92 -18.98 -3.57 -9.93
N GLU A 93 -20.00 -4.22 -10.51
CA GLU A 93 -20.94 -5.13 -9.82
C GLU A 93 -20.24 -6.30 -9.10
N ARG A 94 -19.01 -6.62 -9.52
CA ARG A 94 -18.17 -7.69 -8.95
C ARG A 94 -16.93 -7.18 -8.21
N SER A 95 -16.88 -5.90 -7.84
CA SER A 95 -15.82 -5.37 -6.96
C SER A 95 -15.76 -6.16 -5.64
N GLY A 96 -14.58 -6.67 -5.29
CA GLY A 96 -14.34 -7.47 -4.08
C GLY A 96 -14.89 -8.90 -4.09
N LYS A 97 -15.53 -9.37 -5.17
CA LYS A 97 -16.01 -10.76 -5.29
C LYS A 97 -14.90 -11.71 -5.76
N THR A 98 -14.90 -12.94 -5.27
CA THR A 98 -14.03 -14.02 -5.75
C THR A 98 -14.27 -14.30 -7.23
N TRP A 99 -13.23 -14.70 -7.96
CA TRP A 99 -13.31 -15.16 -9.35
C TRP A 99 -13.95 -16.56 -9.41
N THR A 100 -14.88 -16.77 -10.33
CA THR A 100 -15.42 -18.11 -10.65
C THR A 100 -14.69 -18.72 -11.85
N GLU A 101 -14.76 -20.04 -12.00
CA GLU A 101 -14.14 -20.75 -13.13
C GLU A 101 -14.67 -20.23 -14.47
N GLU A 102 -15.97 -19.92 -14.56
CA GLU A 102 -16.57 -19.37 -15.77
C GLU A 102 -16.03 -17.97 -16.11
N GLU A 103 -15.77 -17.12 -15.11
CA GLU A 103 -15.16 -15.80 -15.34
C GLU A 103 -13.72 -15.95 -15.85
N GLU A 104 -13.00 -16.96 -15.37
CA GLU A 104 -11.65 -17.25 -15.84
C GLU A 104 -11.62 -17.81 -17.25
N ASP A 105 -12.59 -18.66 -17.60
CA ASP A 105 -12.75 -19.19 -18.95
C ASP A 105 -13.05 -18.06 -19.94
N ILE A 106 -13.98 -17.16 -19.60
CA ILE A 106 -14.28 -15.96 -20.40
C ILE A 106 -13.05 -15.07 -20.51
N LEU A 107 -12.35 -14.82 -19.40
CA LEU A 107 -11.13 -14.01 -19.39
C LEU A 107 -10.06 -14.59 -20.32
N ARG A 108 -9.83 -15.91 -20.24
CA ARG A 108 -8.84 -16.62 -21.07
C ARG A 108 -9.22 -16.58 -22.55
N ASP A 109 -10.49 -16.85 -22.86
CA ASP A 109 -10.98 -16.88 -24.23
C ASP A 109 -10.91 -15.50 -24.88
N GLU A 110 -11.46 -14.46 -24.25
CA GLU A 110 -11.42 -13.10 -24.77
C GLU A 110 -10.00 -12.54 -24.87
N PHE A 111 -9.15 -12.83 -23.88
CA PHE A 111 -7.75 -12.43 -23.97
C PHE A 111 -7.02 -13.12 -25.14
N SER A 112 -7.31 -14.41 -25.39
CA SER A 112 -6.72 -15.15 -26.51
C SER A 112 -7.17 -14.64 -27.88
N LYS A 113 -8.37 -14.03 -27.96
CA LYS A 113 -8.89 -13.36 -29.16
C LYS A 113 -8.27 -11.99 -29.39
N GLY A 114 -7.47 -11.48 -28.44
CA GLY A 114 -6.90 -10.15 -28.50
C GLY A 114 -7.86 -9.03 -28.11
N THR A 115 -8.97 -9.35 -27.43
CA THR A 115 -9.91 -8.36 -26.88
C THR A 115 -9.16 -7.45 -25.89
N GLU A 116 -9.38 -6.14 -25.98
CA GLU A 116 -8.69 -5.20 -25.11
C GLU A 116 -9.11 -5.38 -23.64
N ARG A 117 -8.17 -5.14 -22.71
CA ARG A 117 -8.41 -5.36 -21.26
C ARG A 117 -9.59 -4.56 -20.72
N ASP A 118 -9.82 -3.36 -21.25
CA ASP A 118 -10.94 -2.51 -20.87
C ASP A 118 -12.28 -3.09 -21.34
N GLU A 119 -12.31 -3.73 -22.51
CA GLU A 119 -13.51 -4.41 -23.03
C GLU A 119 -13.82 -5.67 -22.21
N ILE A 120 -12.79 -6.45 -21.87
CA ILE A 120 -12.92 -7.61 -20.97
C ILE A 120 -13.41 -7.17 -19.58
N ALA A 121 -12.92 -6.03 -19.08
CA ALA A 121 -13.34 -5.45 -17.81
C ALA A 121 -14.83 -5.09 -17.80
N LEU A 122 -15.32 -4.50 -18.89
CA LEU A 122 -16.75 -4.22 -19.08
C LEU A 122 -17.58 -5.50 -19.13
N LEU A 123 -17.13 -6.51 -19.88
CA LEU A 123 -17.80 -7.81 -20.03
C LEU A 123 -17.96 -8.52 -18.68
N LEU A 124 -16.87 -8.61 -17.91
CA LEU A 124 -16.85 -9.28 -16.61
C LEU A 124 -17.36 -8.40 -15.47
N LYS A 125 -17.71 -7.14 -15.76
CA LYS A 125 -18.14 -6.13 -14.77
C LYS A 125 -17.15 -6.04 -13.62
N ARG A 126 -15.86 -5.98 -13.95
CA ARG A 126 -14.72 -5.81 -13.04
C ARG A 126 -13.87 -4.62 -13.48
N SER A 127 -12.97 -4.14 -12.63
CA SER A 127 -12.03 -3.09 -13.03
C SER A 127 -10.95 -3.66 -13.96
N THR A 128 -10.42 -2.84 -14.86
CA THR A 128 -9.28 -3.20 -15.72
C THR A 128 -8.09 -3.69 -14.90
N TYR A 129 -7.86 -3.08 -13.73
CA TYR A 129 -6.84 -3.52 -12.79
C TYR A 129 -7.07 -4.96 -12.29
N ALA A 130 -8.32 -5.31 -11.95
CA ALA A 130 -8.66 -6.67 -11.55
C ALA A 130 -8.46 -7.68 -12.69
N ILE A 131 -8.72 -7.28 -13.95
CA ILE A 131 -8.41 -8.08 -15.14
C ILE A 131 -6.90 -8.33 -15.21
N THR A 132 -6.08 -7.28 -15.15
CA THR A 132 -4.61 -7.37 -15.21
C THR A 132 -4.06 -8.30 -14.13
N LEU A 133 -4.43 -8.09 -12.86
CA LEU A 133 -3.98 -8.94 -11.76
C LEU A 133 -4.41 -10.40 -11.94
N ARG A 134 -5.59 -10.64 -12.51
CA ARG A 134 -6.05 -12.02 -12.73
C ARG A 134 -5.30 -12.68 -13.87
N LEU A 135 -5.05 -11.98 -14.97
CA LEU A 135 -4.22 -12.47 -16.07
C LEU A 135 -2.80 -12.81 -15.60
N GLU A 136 -2.19 -11.99 -14.74
CA GLU A 136 -0.90 -12.27 -14.09
C GLU A 136 -0.97 -13.55 -13.24
N LYS A 137 -2.00 -13.68 -12.40
CA LYS A 137 -2.20 -14.86 -11.55
C LYS A 137 -2.48 -16.14 -12.33
N MET A 138 -3.06 -16.02 -13.53
CA MET A 138 -3.27 -17.11 -14.48
C MET A 138 -2.07 -17.37 -15.39
N GLU A 139 -0.96 -16.64 -15.20
CA GLU A 139 0.27 -16.72 -16.00
C GLU A 139 0.07 -16.45 -17.50
N LEU A 140 -0.96 -15.68 -17.85
CA LEU A 140 -1.29 -15.30 -19.23
C LEU A 140 -0.54 -14.04 -19.69
N ILE A 141 -0.04 -13.24 -18.75
CA ILE A 141 0.85 -12.12 -18.99
C ILE A 141 1.99 -12.15 -17.98
N GLU A 142 3.19 -11.78 -18.41
CA GLU A 142 4.30 -11.53 -17.50
C GLU A 142 4.05 -10.20 -16.76
N ALA A 143 4.33 -10.18 -15.45
CA ALA A 143 4.42 -8.93 -14.72
C ALA A 143 5.47 -8.04 -15.42
N PRO A 144 5.27 -6.70 -15.46
CA PRO A 144 6.25 -5.80 -16.06
C PRO A 144 7.62 -6.09 -15.46
N LYS A 145 8.59 -6.50 -16.29
CA LYS A 145 9.96 -6.69 -15.83
C LYS A 145 10.40 -5.36 -15.24
N GLU A 146 10.80 -5.37 -13.97
CA GLU A 146 11.53 -4.24 -13.38
C GLU A 146 12.75 -4.03 -14.27
N GLU A 147 12.66 -3.02 -15.13
CA GLU A 147 13.81 -2.54 -15.87
C GLU A 147 14.72 -1.94 -14.80
N LYS A 148 15.65 -2.77 -14.30
CA LYS A 148 16.73 -2.28 -13.44
C LYS A 148 17.40 -1.19 -14.25
N ALA A 149 17.12 0.06 -13.87
CA ALA A 149 17.82 1.21 -14.40
C ALA A 149 19.30 0.93 -14.18
N ALA A 150 19.98 0.54 -15.25
CA ALA A 150 21.42 0.41 -15.28
C ALA A 150 21.96 1.83 -15.14
N VAL A 151 22.16 2.25 -13.89
CA VAL A 151 22.92 3.45 -13.59
C VAL A 151 24.37 3.10 -13.92
N SER A 152 24.82 3.55 -15.09
CA SER A 152 26.23 3.70 -15.44
C SER A 152 26.81 4.95 -14.78
#